data_AF-A0A9N9TCE8-F1
#
_entry.id   AF-A0A9N9TCE8-F1
#
_cell.length_a   1.000
_cell.length_b   1.000
_cell.length_c   1.000
_cell.angle_alpha   90.00
_cell.angle_beta   90.00
_cell.angle_gamma   90.00
#
_symmetry.space_group_name_H-M   'P 1'
#
loop_
_entity.id
_entity.type
_entity.pdbx_description
1 polymer ?
#
loop_
_entity_poly.entity_id
_entity_poly.type
_entity_poly.pdbx_seq_one_letter_code
_entity_poly.pdbx_strand_id
1 'polypeptide(L)'
;MKVIIPDDIKSSVKSYLEELECCKRCVLRYLGYSIYDEAEGINAEEQNGVTENTDNPAKKMKANPCRVCLDILSEQSMENYLTTFPSDFEDYKIPSVTTCVAFPTSVILREHNLEDLKRIFKTTSSTLISQKINKVHSPSADFQVNINIKYEDDTKETEGFIKTHPKVSAKLNLPGFLKTYKDDKFKDVFPVPPEIPNKSVSAEISYSTNPVYLGGRYLKFSREMGQTPFIVNNVAVTESSVQETIFPAISEVLGYSAKGLPENPRCVHKKVLEMQFIYYEGFAIRL
;
A
#
# COMPACT_ATOMS: atom_id res chain seq x y z
N MET A 1 -7.95 -11.81 19.20
CA MET A 1 -7.21 -12.37 20.36
C MET A 1 -6.04 -13.15 19.75
N LYS A 2 -4.78 -12.94 20.14
CA LYS A 2 -3.69 -13.78 19.62
C LYS A 2 -3.91 -15.19 20.18
N VAL A 3 -4.13 -16.18 19.31
CA VAL A 3 -4.24 -17.57 19.73
C VAL A 3 -2.84 -18.00 20.20
N ILE A 4 -2.70 -18.30 21.48
CA ILE A 4 -1.46 -18.84 22.03
C ILE A 4 -1.51 -20.34 21.79
N ILE A 5 -0.65 -20.84 20.91
CA ILE A 5 -0.54 -22.26 20.60
C ILE A 5 0.39 -22.90 21.66
N PRO A 6 -0.10 -23.88 22.45
CA PRO A 6 0.73 -24.64 23.37
C PRO A 6 1.94 -25.29 22.68
N ASP A 7 3.10 -25.30 23.33
CA ASP A 7 4.35 -25.77 22.74
C ASP A 7 4.30 -27.24 22.31
N ASP A 8 3.53 -28.07 23.01
CA ASP A 8 3.33 -29.49 22.74
C ASP A 8 2.62 -29.76 21.41
N ILE A 9 1.78 -28.84 20.93
CA ILE A 9 1.05 -28.99 19.65
C ILE A 9 1.65 -28.19 18.50
N LYS A 10 2.63 -27.30 18.75
CA LYS A 10 3.26 -26.46 17.70
C LYS A 10 3.81 -27.28 16.53
N SER A 11 4.42 -28.43 16.81
CA SER A 11 4.97 -29.32 15.78
C SER A 11 3.86 -29.87 14.86
N SER A 12 2.77 -30.38 15.45
CA SER A 12 1.62 -30.88 14.68
C SER A 12 0.93 -29.77 13.88
N VAL A 13 0.79 -28.57 14.44
CA VAL A 13 0.25 -27.40 13.74
C VAL A 13 1.16 -26.99 12.57
N LYS A 14 2.48 -26.99 12.78
CA LYS A 14 3.45 -26.71 11.71
C LYS A 14 3.26 -27.68 10.53
N SER A 15 3.27 -28.99 10.79
CA SER A 15 3.09 -30.00 9.75
C SER A 15 1.76 -29.85 9.01
N TYR A 16 0.66 -29.58 9.74
CA TYR A 16 -0.64 -29.34 9.13
C TYR A 16 -0.66 -28.10 8.22
N LEU A 17 -0.04 -26.99 8.65
CA LEU A 17 0.04 -25.77 7.83
C LEU A 17 0.92 -25.94 6.59
N GLU A 18 1.99 -26.72 6.69
CA GLU A 18 2.85 -27.10 5.56
C GLU A 18 2.09 -27.97 4.55
N GLU A 19 1.30 -28.94 5.01
CA GLU A 19 0.38 -29.74 4.19
C GLU A 19 -0.69 -28.86 3.50
N LEU A 20 -1.13 -27.78 4.15
CA LEU A 20 -2.04 -26.79 3.58
C LEU A 20 -1.35 -25.81 2.60
N GLU A 21 -0.08 -26.04 2.25
CA GLU A 21 0.70 -25.20 1.33
C GLU A 21 0.96 -23.77 1.84
N CYS A 22 0.95 -23.54 3.16
CA CYS A 22 1.32 -22.24 3.73
C CYS A 22 2.81 -21.94 3.53
N CYS A 23 3.20 -20.67 3.31
CA CYS A 23 4.60 -20.29 3.28
C CYS A 23 5.19 -20.25 4.69
N LYS A 24 6.52 -20.40 4.81
CA LYS A 24 7.23 -20.41 6.11
C LYS A 24 6.84 -19.22 7.00
N ARG A 25 6.77 -18.02 6.42
CA ARG A 25 6.37 -16.81 7.16
C ARG A 25 4.92 -16.87 7.68
N CYS A 26 3.99 -17.44 6.91
CA CYS A 26 2.62 -17.65 7.40
C CYS A 26 2.56 -18.74 8.48
N VAL A 27 3.37 -19.80 8.38
CA VAL A 27 3.49 -20.81 9.43
C VAL A 27 3.98 -20.18 10.73
N LEU A 28 5.06 -19.38 10.67
CA LEU A 28 5.59 -18.67 11.84
C LEU A 28 4.56 -17.70 12.45
N ARG A 29 3.83 -16.96 11.60
CA ARG A 29 2.71 -16.10 12.02
C ARG A 29 1.63 -16.87 12.78
N TYR A 30 1.27 -18.06 12.31
CA TYR A 30 0.28 -18.92 12.97
C TYR A 30 0.77 -19.40 14.34
N LEU A 31 2.05 -19.77 14.43
CA LEU A 31 2.68 -20.26 15.66
C LEU A 31 2.93 -19.15 16.69
N GLY A 32 2.66 -17.89 16.33
CA GLY A 32 2.79 -16.74 17.21
C GLY A 32 4.20 -16.16 17.30
N TYR A 33 5.13 -16.64 16.46
CA TYR A 33 6.47 -16.05 16.36
C TYR A 33 6.37 -14.66 15.74
N SER A 34 7.01 -13.68 16.36
CA SER A 34 7.16 -12.36 15.79
C SER A 34 8.34 -12.35 14.82
N ILE A 35 8.27 -11.47 13.83
CA ILE A 35 9.40 -11.14 12.95
C ILE A 35 10.63 -10.64 13.75
N TYR A 36 10.42 -10.12 14.97
CA TYR A 36 11.52 -9.75 15.87
C TYR A 36 12.21 -10.98 16.48
N ASP A 37 11.56 -12.15 16.49
CA ASP A 37 12.16 -13.41 16.92
C ASP A 37 13.04 -14.01 15.79
N GLU A 38 12.97 -13.49 14.56
CA GLU A 38 13.96 -13.80 13.50
C GLU A 38 15.31 -13.12 13.80
N ALA A 39 15.33 -12.01 14.55
CA ALA A 39 16.57 -11.32 14.96
C ALA A 39 17.25 -12.01 16.15
N GLU A 40 16.51 -12.77 16.95
CA GLU A 40 17.04 -13.60 18.05
C GLU A 40 16.65 -15.07 17.85
N GLY A 41 17.39 -15.77 16.98
CA GLY A 41 17.66 -17.19 17.22
C GLY A 41 16.76 -18.24 16.56
N ILE A 42 16.08 -17.95 15.45
CA ILE A 42 15.69 -19.02 14.50
C ILE A 42 16.60 -18.90 13.28
N ASN A 43 17.61 -19.78 13.25
CA ASN A 43 18.67 -19.82 12.26
C ASN A 43 18.20 -19.47 10.85
N ALA A 44 18.82 -18.43 10.27
CA ALA A 44 18.81 -18.09 8.86
C ALA A 44 19.36 -19.20 7.93
N GLU A 45 19.60 -20.40 8.45
CA GLU A 45 20.04 -21.59 7.71
C GLU A 45 18.89 -22.26 6.94
N GLU A 46 17.63 -21.93 7.22
CA GLU A 46 16.49 -22.47 6.46
C GLU A 46 16.07 -21.60 5.25
N GLN A 47 16.77 -20.50 4.98
CA GLN A 47 16.51 -19.60 3.84
C GLN A 47 17.45 -19.83 2.64
N ASN A 48 18.54 -20.59 2.78
CA ASN A 48 19.39 -20.97 1.67
C ASN A 48 19.36 -22.48 1.45
N GLY A 49 18.50 -22.97 0.56
CA GLY A 49 18.83 -24.22 -0.10
C GLY A 49 19.32 -23.94 -1.52
N VAL A 50 20.50 -23.37 -1.59
CA VAL A 50 21.54 -23.91 -2.47
C VAL A 50 22.29 -24.91 -1.59
N THR A 51 21.82 -26.16 -1.57
CA THR A 51 22.66 -27.26 -1.10
C THR A 51 23.46 -27.73 -2.30
N GLU A 52 24.74 -27.35 -2.35
CA GLU A 52 25.71 -28.17 -3.06
C GLU A 52 25.74 -29.54 -2.37
N ASN A 53 25.24 -30.54 -3.08
CA ASN A 53 25.53 -31.97 -2.98
C ASN A 53 25.69 -32.61 -1.59
N THR A 54 24.61 -33.22 -1.10
CA THR A 54 24.61 -34.65 -0.73
C THR A 54 23.23 -35.23 -1.01
N ASP A 55 23.20 -36.45 -1.55
CA ASP A 55 22.06 -37.12 -2.17
C ASP A 55 20.81 -37.23 -1.27
N ASN A 56 19.73 -36.51 -1.60
CA ASN A 56 18.32 -36.91 -1.41
C ASN A 56 17.31 -35.90 -2.01
N PRO A 57 16.07 -36.30 -2.33
CA PRO A 57 15.42 -35.97 -3.59
C PRO A 57 14.82 -34.57 -3.64
N ALA A 58 14.95 -33.96 -4.82
CA ALA A 58 14.24 -32.78 -5.34
C ALA A 58 13.30 -32.06 -4.36
N LYS A 59 13.71 -30.86 -3.93
CA LYS A 59 12.79 -29.84 -3.39
C LYS A 59 11.57 -29.77 -4.30
N LYS A 60 10.41 -30.24 -3.82
CA LYS A 60 9.14 -30.06 -4.52
C LYS A 60 8.96 -28.56 -4.73
N MET A 61 9.02 -28.10 -5.97
CA MET A 61 8.57 -26.76 -6.33
C MET A 61 7.11 -26.64 -5.85
N LYS A 62 6.79 -25.61 -5.06
CA LYS A 62 5.39 -25.32 -4.76
C LYS A 62 4.68 -25.06 -6.08
N ALA A 63 3.65 -25.85 -6.38
CA ALA A 63 2.86 -25.67 -7.58
C ALA A 63 1.97 -24.42 -7.47
N ASN A 64 1.59 -24.04 -6.25
CA ASN A 64 0.59 -23.01 -5.96
C ASN A 64 1.14 -21.93 -5.01
N PRO A 65 0.63 -20.68 -5.13
CA PRO A 65 0.92 -19.64 -4.15
C PRO A 65 0.46 -20.02 -2.74
N CYS A 66 1.04 -19.37 -1.74
CA CYS A 66 0.66 -19.60 -0.35
C CYS A 66 -0.85 -19.43 -0.14
N ARG A 67 -1.49 -20.47 0.41
CA ARG A 67 -2.93 -20.49 0.72
C ARG A 67 -3.42 -19.30 1.56
N VAL A 68 -2.56 -18.75 2.41
CA VAL A 68 -2.92 -17.63 3.30
C VAL A 68 -2.60 -16.28 2.66
N CYS A 69 -1.31 -15.99 2.41
CA CYS A 69 -0.88 -14.67 1.95
C CYS A 69 -0.77 -14.50 0.44
N LEU A 70 -1.13 -15.50 -0.38
CA LEU A 70 -1.01 -15.44 -1.85
C LEU A 70 0.42 -15.07 -2.32
N ASP A 71 1.42 -15.57 -1.59
CA ASP A 71 2.85 -15.28 -1.77
C ASP A 71 3.28 -13.81 -1.59
N ILE A 72 2.44 -12.95 -1.03
CA ILE A 72 2.78 -11.54 -0.71
C ILE A 72 4.05 -11.42 0.14
N LEU A 73 4.28 -12.39 1.03
CA LEU A 73 5.47 -12.42 1.89
C LEU A 73 6.64 -13.22 1.30
N SER A 74 6.56 -13.73 0.07
CA SER A 74 7.70 -14.41 -0.56
C SER A 74 8.76 -13.39 -0.99
N GLU A 75 10.03 -13.77 -0.93
CA GLU A 75 11.13 -12.91 -1.39
C GLU A 75 10.98 -12.52 -2.86
N GLN A 76 10.65 -13.48 -3.73
CA GLN A 76 10.42 -13.23 -5.14
C GLN A 76 9.32 -12.19 -5.38
N SER A 77 8.20 -12.29 -4.66
CA SER A 77 7.11 -11.31 -4.82
C SER A 77 7.51 -9.95 -4.28
N MET A 78 8.20 -9.89 -3.14
CA MET A 78 8.75 -8.64 -2.62
C MET A 78 9.74 -8.01 -3.59
N GLU A 79 10.64 -8.76 -4.21
CA GLU A 79 11.55 -8.24 -5.23
C GLU A 79 10.79 -7.72 -6.45
N ASN A 80 9.76 -8.44 -6.92
CA ASN A 80 8.92 -8.00 -8.04
C ASN A 80 8.18 -6.68 -7.71
N TYR A 81 7.74 -6.49 -6.46
CA TYR A 81 7.16 -5.22 -6.03
C TYR A 81 8.19 -4.09 -5.99
N LEU A 82 9.49 -4.39 -5.96
CA LEU A 82 10.55 -3.42 -5.75
C LEU A 82 11.43 -3.21 -6.98
N THR A 83 11.14 -3.88 -8.09
CA THR A 83 11.74 -3.59 -9.41
C THR A 83 10.95 -2.55 -10.20
N THR A 84 9.75 -2.18 -9.74
CA THR A 84 8.83 -1.29 -10.47
C THR A 84 8.96 0.18 -10.04
N PHE A 85 10.08 0.58 -9.42
CA PHE A 85 10.31 2.00 -9.13
C PHE A 85 10.65 2.76 -10.42
N PRO A 86 10.07 3.96 -10.62
CA PRO A 86 10.44 4.84 -11.71
C PRO A 86 11.94 5.14 -11.69
N SER A 87 12.54 5.17 -12.87
CA SER A 87 13.97 5.51 -13.03
C SER A 87 14.29 6.95 -12.60
N ASP A 88 13.30 7.85 -12.59
CA ASP A 88 13.42 9.25 -12.19
C ASP A 88 13.29 9.46 -10.68
N PHE A 89 13.23 8.39 -9.88
CA PHE A 89 13.11 8.51 -8.41
C PHE A 89 14.27 9.30 -7.80
N GLU A 90 15.47 9.22 -8.39
CA GLU A 90 16.65 9.97 -7.95
C GLU A 90 16.49 11.50 -8.11
N ASP A 91 15.68 11.95 -9.06
CA ASP A 91 15.42 13.37 -9.32
C ASP A 91 14.62 14.01 -8.17
N TYR A 92 13.90 13.19 -7.40
CA TYR A 92 13.20 13.66 -6.22
C TYR A 92 14.18 13.86 -5.07
N LYS A 93 14.38 15.13 -4.69
CA LYS A 93 15.15 15.57 -3.51
C LYS A 93 14.40 15.28 -2.20
N ILE A 94 14.05 14.01 -1.98
CA ILE A 94 13.33 13.54 -0.80
C ILE A 94 14.36 13.03 0.22
N PRO A 95 14.28 13.47 1.50
CA PRO A 95 15.18 12.99 2.55
C PRO A 95 14.74 11.65 3.13
N SER A 96 13.44 11.39 3.21
CA SER A 96 12.88 10.16 3.79
C SER A 96 11.55 9.78 3.14
N VAL A 97 11.20 8.50 3.20
CA VAL A 97 9.96 7.97 2.64
C VAL A 97 9.17 7.18 3.66
N THR A 98 7.86 7.09 3.48
CA THR A 98 6.99 6.17 4.21
C THR A 98 6.29 5.23 3.24
N THR A 99 6.01 4.01 3.68
CA THR A 99 5.32 3.02 2.84
C THR A 99 3.87 2.83 3.28
N CYS A 100 2.98 3.02 2.32
CA CYS A 100 1.56 2.69 2.42
C CYS A 100 1.30 1.44 1.58
N VAL A 101 0.58 0.46 2.14
CA VAL A 101 0.21 -0.76 1.43
C VAL A 101 -1.29 -1.02 1.57
N ALA A 102 -1.90 -1.43 0.46
CA ALA A 102 -3.26 -1.94 0.38
C ALA A 102 -3.22 -3.39 -0.12
N PHE A 103 -4.06 -4.24 0.49
CA PHE A 103 -4.18 -5.65 0.12
C PHE A 103 -5.57 -5.94 -0.47
N PRO A 104 -5.69 -7.00 -1.29
CA PRO A 104 -6.98 -7.53 -1.72
C PRO A 104 -7.84 -7.90 -0.51
N THR A 105 -9.16 -7.79 -0.66
CA THR A 105 -10.12 -8.12 0.40
C THR A 105 -10.01 -9.59 0.79
N SER A 106 -9.78 -10.47 -0.17
CA SER A 106 -9.62 -11.91 0.02
C SER A 106 -8.45 -12.23 0.94
N VAL A 107 -7.35 -11.48 0.86
CA VAL A 107 -6.19 -11.66 1.76
C VAL A 107 -6.56 -11.34 3.20
N ILE A 108 -7.31 -10.26 3.42
CA ILE A 108 -7.80 -9.87 4.74
C ILE A 108 -8.74 -10.94 5.33
N LEU A 109 -9.57 -11.56 4.49
CA LEU A 109 -10.44 -12.67 4.90
C LEU A 109 -9.63 -13.96 5.16
N ARG A 110 -8.66 -14.29 4.31
CA ARG A 110 -7.77 -15.46 4.42
C ARG A 110 -6.95 -15.43 5.72
N GLU A 111 -6.60 -14.24 6.20
CA GLU A 111 -5.84 -14.07 7.44
C GLU A 111 -6.69 -13.87 8.70
N HIS A 112 -8.00 -14.09 8.62
CA HIS A 112 -8.88 -13.99 9.80
C HIS A 112 -8.28 -14.80 10.97
N ASN A 113 -8.15 -14.16 12.13
CA ASN A 113 -7.47 -14.64 13.35
C ASN A 113 -5.93 -14.76 13.34
N LEU A 114 -5.23 -14.26 12.31
CA LEU A 114 -3.77 -14.16 12.28
C LEU A 114 -3.23 -12.81 12.73
N GLU A 115 -1.92 -12.78 13.01
CA GLU A 115 -1.19 -11.51 13.12
C GLU A 115 -1.24 -10.75 11.78
N ASP A 116 -1.49 -9.45 11.84
CA ASP A 116 -1.71 -8.55 10.71
C ASP A 116 -0.58 -8.62 9.66
N LEU A 117 -0.91 -9.07 8.45
CA LEU A 117 0.00 -9.11 7.30
C LEU A 117 0.61 -7.73 7.02
N LYS A 118 -0.13 -6.65 7.24
CA LYS A 118 0.32 -5.28 6.99
C LYS A 118 1.53 -4.92 7.82
N ARG A 119 1.54 -5.31 9.09
CA ARG A 119 2.67 -5.08 9.99
C ARG A 119 3.90 -5.81 9.49
N ILE A 120 3.72 -7.07 9.09
CA ILE A 120 4.82 -7.94 8.69
C ILE A 120 5.42 -7.49 7.36
N PHE A 121 4.54 -7.26 6.38
CA PHE A 121 4.92 -6.73 5.10
C PHE A 121 5.71 -5.44 5.26
N LYS A 122 5.24 -4.48 6.07
CA LYS A 122 5.94 -3.21 6.28
C LYS A 122 7.35 -3.40 6.85
N THR A 123 7.51 -4.27 7.85
CA THR A 123 8.83 -4.55 8.45
C THR A 123 9.78 -5.21 7.44
N THR A 124 9.29 -6.20 6.67
CA THR A 124 10.12 -6.91 5.70
C THR A 124 10.43 -6.05 4.47
N SER A 125 9.46 -5.25 4.01
CA SER A 125 9.59 -4.43 2.82
C SER A 125 10.36 -3.14 3.08
N SER A 126 10.29 -2.54 4.28
CA SER A 126 10.92 -1.24 4.55
C SER A 126 12.43 -1.28 4.34
N THR A 127 13.10 -2.36 4.74
CA THR A 127 14.54 -2.52 4.56
C THR A 127 14.90 -2.63 3.09
N LEU A 128 14.17 -3.47 2.35
CA LEU A 128 14.38 -3.66 0.91
C LEU A 128 14.10 -2.37 0.11
N ILE A 129 13.01 -1.67 0.45
CA ILE A 129 12.67 -0.37 -0.13
C ILE A 129 13.80 0.61 0.12
N SER A 130 14.23 0.77 1.38
CA SER A 130 15.28 1.73 1.77
C SER A 130 16.59 1.49 1.01
N GLN A 131 16.99 0.21 0.87
CA GLN A 131 18.18 -0.17 0.10
C GLN A 131 18.04 0.16 -1.39
N LYS A 132 16.87 -0.11 -1.98
CA LYS A 132 16.64 0.11 -3.41
C LYS A 132 16.56 1.58 -3.80
N ILE A 133 15.86 2.38 -3.01
CA ILE A 133 15.67 3.81 -3.30
C ILE A 133 16.80 4.67 -2.74
N ASN A 134 17.70 4.09 -1.95
CA ASN A 134 18.76 4.79 -1.23
C ASN A 134 18.24 5.99 -0.39
N LYS A 135 17.09 5.81 0.26
CA LYS A 135 16.47 6.80 1.15
C LYS A 135 16.13 6.17 2.50
N VAL A 136 16.10 7.00 3.53
CA VAL A 136 15.74 6.57 4.89
C VAL A 136 14.22 6.34 4.97
N HIS A 137 13.79 5.19 5.47
CA HIS A 137 12.39 4.99 5.80
C HIS A 137 12.02 5.69 7.12
N SER A 138 11.02 6.57 7.09
CA SER A 138 10.51 7.28 8.26
C SER A 138 8.97 7.25 8.26
N PRO A 139 8.31 6.84 9.36
CA PRO A 139 6.85 6.88 9.47
C PRO A 139 6.24 8.29 9.32
N SER A 140 7.02 9.34 9.60
CA SER A 140 6.60 10.74 9.52
C SER A 140 6.99 11.42 8.20
N ALA A 141 7.50 10.66 7.22
CA ALA A 141 7.87 11.21 5.93
C ALA A 141 6.64 11.74 5.16
N ASP A 142 6.79 12.92 4.56
CA ASP A 142 5.76 13.50 3.70
C ASP A 142 5.59 12.73 2.39
N PHE A 143 6.67 12.12 1.90
CA PHE A 143 6.66 11.35 0.68
C PHE A 143 6.26 9.89 0.96
N GLN A 144 5.17 9.48 0.33
CA GLN A 144 4.54 8.19 0.50
C GLN A 144 4.71 7.34 -0.76
N VAL A 145 5.28 6.14 -0.59
CA VAL A 145 5.24 5.08 -1.58
C VAL A 145 3.99 4.25 -1.33
N ASN A 146 3.05 4.30 -2.26
CA ASN A 146 1.78 3.59 -2.19
C ASN A 146 1.87 2.30 -3.01
N ILE A 147 1.77 1.15 -2.34
CA ILE A 147 1.82 -0.19 -2.93
C ILE A 147 0.40 -0.77 -2.89
N ASN A 148 -0.21 -0.94 -4.05
CA ASN A 148 -1.54 -1.53 -4.17
C ASN A 148 -1.42 -2.96 -4.71
N ILE A 149 -1.55 -3.95 -3.83
CA ILE A 149 -1.49 -5.35 -4.22
C ILE A 149 -2.87 -5.78 -4.74
N LYS A 150 -2.87 -6.36 -5.94
CA LYS A 150 -4.07 -6.84 -6.63
C LYS A 150 -4.04 -8.35 -6.76
N TYR A 151 -5.21 -8.94 -6.72
CA TYR A 151 -5.43 -10.36 -6.93
C TYR A 151 -6.61 -10.54 -7.87
N GLU A 152 -6.44 -11.33 -8.93
CA GLU A 152 -7.42 -11.44 -10.01
C GLU A 152 -8.75 -12.02 -9.52
N ASP A 153 -8.71 -13.02 -8.63
CA ASP A 153 -9.90 -13.68 -8.10
C ASP A 153 -10.44 -13.02 -6.81
N ASP A 154 -9.96 -11.82 -6.44
CA ASP A 154 -10.38 -11.13 -5.21
C ASP A 154 -11.91 -10.96 -5.12
N THR A 155 -12.53 -10.51 -6.21
CA THR A 155 -13.99 -10.31 -6.25
C THR A 155 -14.75 -11.63 -6.18
N LYS A 156 -14.21 -12.68 -6.83
CA LYS A 156 -14.83 -14.01 -6.85
C LYS A 156 -14.82 -14.64 -5.45
N GLU A 157 -13.69 -14.59 -4.76
CA GLU A 157 -13.55 -15.18 -3.41
C GLU A 157 -14.33 -14.43 -2.35
N THR A 158 -14.47 -13.12 -2.50
CA THR A 158 -15.12 -12.27 -1.50
C THR A 158 -16.61 -12.11 -1.72
N GLU A 159 -17.15 -12.61 -2.83
CA GLU A 159 -18.54 -12.41 -3.23
C GLU A 159 -19.54 -12.89 -2.15
N GLY A 160 -19.34 -14.09 -1.59
CA GLY A 160 -20.21 -14.64 -0.55
C GLY A 160 -20.24 -13.78 0.73
N PHE A 161 -19.06 -13.30 1.13
CA PHE A 161 -18.91 -12.40 2.28
C PHE A 161 -19.56 -11.03 2.02
N ILE A 162 -19.31 -10.44 0.85
CA ILE A 162 -19.83 -9.11 0.47
C ILE A 162 -21.36 -9.14 0.31
N LYS A 163 -21.92 -10.21 -0.27
CA LYS A 163 -23.38 -10.41 -0.36
C LYS A 163 -24.04 -10.45 1.01
N THR A 164 -23.39 -11.12 1.97
CA THR A 164 -23.90 -11.23 3.34
C THR A 164 -23.71 -9.93 4.14
N HIS A 165 -22.61 -9.19 3.87
CA HIS A 165 -22.20 -8.00 4.63
C HIS A 165 -21.93 -6.78 3.73
N PRO A 166 -22.92 -6.29 2.97
CA PRO A 166 -22.71 -5.24 1.96
C PRO A 166 -22.31 -3.88 2.54
N LYS A 167 -22.58 -3.64 3.83
CA LYS A 167 -22.18 -2.41 4.53
C LYS A 167 -20.70 -2.41 4.93
N VAL A 168 -20.09 -3.59 5.09
CA VAL A 168 -18.68 -3.72 5.49
C VAL A 168 -17.77 -3.41 4.31
N SER A 169 -18.14 -3.85 3.10
CA SER A 169 -17.38 -3.56 1.87
C SER A 169 -17.40 -2.10 1.44
N ALA A 170 -18.46 -1.36 1.75
CA ALA A 170 -18.65 0.00 1.26
C ALA A 170 -18.02 1.10 2.14
N LYS A 171 -17.80 0.87 3.45
CA LYS A 171 -17.49 1.96 4.41
C LYS A 171 -16.62 1.61 5.64
N LEU A 172 -16.13 0.38 5.82
CA LEU A 172 -15.56 -0.04 7.13
C LEU A 172 -14.16 -0.66 7.08
N ASN A 173 -13.46 -0.49 8.19
CA ASN A 173 -12.25 -1.23 8.57
C ASN A 173 -12.61 -2.72 8.73
N LEU A 174 -12.56 -3.49 7.63
CA LEU A 174 -12.79 -4.93 7.59
C LEU A 174 -11.96 -5.69 8.66
N PRO A 175 -10.65 -5.42 8.84
CA PRO A 175 -9.89 -6.02 9.96
C PRO A 175 -10.50 -5.78 11.34
N GLY A 176 -11.05 -4.58 11.57
CA GLY A 176 -11.76 -4.24 12.80
C GLY A 176 -13.06 -5.03 12.98
N PHE A 177 -13.85 -5.19 11.91
CA PHE A 177 -15.07 -5.98 11.92
C PHE A 177 -14.78 -7.46 12.23
N LEU A 178 -13.81 -8.05 11.51
CA LEU A 178 -13.43 -9.45 11.65
C LEU A 178 -13.01 -9.81 13.08
N LYS A 179 -12.30 -8.93 13.79
CA LYS A 179 -11.91 -9.15 15.21
C LYS A 179 -13.09 -9.41 16.15
N THR A 180 -14.29 -8.92 15.81
CA THR A 180 -15.51 -9.07 16.61
C THR A 180 -16.51 -10.06 15.99
N TYR A 181 -16.21 -10.55 14.79
CA TYR A 181 -17.09 -11.43 14.04
C TYR A 181 -16.93 -12.88 14.53
N LYS A 182 -18.04 -13.58 14.74
CA LYS A 182 -18.03 -14.94 15.30
C LYS A 182 -17.52 -15.94 14.27
N ASP A 183 -16.60 -16.81 14.68
CA ASP A 183 -15.98 -17.81 13.80
C ASP A 183 -16.99 -18.79 13.18
N ASP A 184 -18.02 -19.21 13.92
CA ASP A 184 -19.06 -20.09 13.38
C ASP A 184 -19.80 -19.44 12.21
N LYS A 185 -20.11 -18.15 12.33
CA LYS A 185 -20.75 -17.36 11.27
C LYS A 185 -19.80 -16.99 10.13
N PHE A 186 -18.49 -17.09 10.35
CA PHE A 186 -17.49 -16.84 9.32
C PHE A 186 -17.39 -18.03 8.36
N LYS A 187 -17.45 -19.25 8.88
CA LYS A 187 -17.43 -20.49 8.09
C LYS A 187 -18.63 -20.59 7.14
N ASP A 188 -19.76 -19.97 7.48
CA ASP A 188 -20.95 -19.92 6.62
C ASP A 188 -20.76 -19.04 5.37
N VAL A 189 -19.81 -18.09 5.39
CA VAL A 189 -19.67 -17.05 4.35
C VAL A 189 -18.30 -17.05 3.66
N PHE A 190 -17.32 -17.77 4.21
CA PHE A 190 -15.97 -17.88 3.66
C PHE A 190 -15.38 -19.27 3.96
N PRO A 191 -14.71 -19.92 2.98
CA PRO A 191 -14.17 -21.27 3.18
C PRO A 191 -13.05 -21.29 4.23
N VAL A 192 -13.14 -22.25 5.16
CA VAL A 192 -12.12 -22.49 6.20
C VAL A 192 -11.75 -23.99 6.17
N PRO A 193 -10.52 -24.36 5.75
CA PRO A 193 -9.43 -23.48 5.32
C PRO A 193 -9.72 -22.80 3.97
N PRO A 194 -9.07 -21.66 3.67
CA PRO A 194 -9.22 -20.99 2.38
C PRO A 194 -8.85 -21.89 1.20
N GLU A 195 -9.44 -21.64 0.04
CA GLU A 195 -9.13 -22.41 -1.18
C GLU A 195 -7.67 -22.22 -1.61
N ILE A 196 -7.10 -23.26 -2.22
CA ILE A 196 -5.74 -23.21 -2.78
C ILE A 196 -5.75 -22.22 -3.96
N PRO A 197 -4.99 -21.12 -3.91
CA PRO A 197 -4.89 -20.19 -5.02
C PRO A 197 -4.10 -20.82 -6.17
N ASN A 198 -4.42 -20.47 -7.40
CA ASN A 198 -3.67 -20.86 -8.60
C ASN A 198 -3.14 -19.66 -9.40
N LYS A 199 -3.44 -18.45 -8.95
CA LYS A 199 -3.01 -17.18 -9.56
C LYS A 199 -2.11 -16.41 -8.61
N SER A 200 -1.09 -15.75 -9.16
CA SER A 200 -0.21 -14.87 -8.39
C SER A 200 -0.84 -13.49 -8.19
N VAL A 201 -0.37 -12.78 -7.18
CA VAL A 201 -0.69 -11.37 -6.98
C VAL A 201 0.17 -10.47 -7.86
N SER A 202 -0.31 -9.27 -8.15
CA SER A 202 0.47 -8.19 -8.78
C SER A 202 0.50 -6.97 -7.87
N ALA A 203 1.45 -6.05 -8.07
CA ALA A 203 1.47 -4.78 -7.36
C ALA A 203 1.49 -3.62 -8.34
N GLU A 204 0.73 -2.58 -8.01
CA GLU A 204 0.78 -1.28 -8.63
C GLU A 204 1.40 -0.30 -7.64
N ILE A 205 2.47 0.39 -8.06
CA ILE A 205 3.15 1.37 -7.23
C ILE A 205 2.80 2.76 -7.72
N SER A 206 2.45 3.64 -6.78
CA SER A 206 2.28 5.06 -7.02
C SER A 206 2.92 5.86 -5.90
N TYR A 207 3.10 7.15 -6.15
CA TYR A 207 3.77 8.05 -5.22
C TYR A 207 2.88 9.24 -4.93
N SER A 208 2.91 9.69 -3.69
CA SER A 208 2.22 10.91 -3.29
C SER A 208 3.03 11.61 -2.22
N THR A 209 3.12 12.92 -2.29
CA THR A 209 3.65 13.73 -1.19
C THR A 209 2.52 14.43 -0.47
N ASN A 210 2.69 14.67 0.82
CA ASN A 210 1.89 15.70 1.47
C ASN A 210 2.13 17.03 0.75
N PRO A 211 1.07 17.86 0.63
CA PRO A 211 1.22 19.09 -0.09
C PRO A 211 2.11 20.08 0.66
N VAL A 212 2.88 20.86 -0.09
CA VAL A 212 3.67 21.96 0.49
C VAL A 212 2.85 23.23 0.39
N TYR A 213 2.77 24.00 1.48
CA TYR A 213 2.02 25.25 1.49
C TYR A 213 2.93 26.47 1.37
N LEU A 214 2.73 27.28 0.32
CA LEU A 214 3.35 28.60 0.19
C LEU A 214 2.37 29.67 0.65
N GLY A 215 2.70 30.33 1.76
CA GLY A 215 1.96 31.49 2.26
C GLY A 215 2.65 32.80 1.89
N GLY A 216 1.89 33.81 1.52
CA GLY A 216 2.42 35.12 1.17
C GLY A 216 1.39 36.23 1.14
N ARG A 217 1.88 37.45 0.90
CA ARG A 217 1.06 38.63 0.60
C ARG A 217 1.35 39.11 -0.81
N TYR A 218 0.35 39.70 -1.45
CA TYR A 218 0.49 40.33 -2.76
C TYR A 218 -0.16 41.71 -2.73
N LEU A 219 0.36 42.62 -3.56
CA LEU A 219 -0.27 43.92 -3.79
C LEU A 219 -1.05 43.85 -5.10
N LYS A 220 -2.33 44.21 -5.03
CA LYS A 220 -3.21 44.26 -6.18
C LYS A 220 -3.47 45.71 -6.56
N PHE A 221 -2.82 46.17 -7.63
CA PHE A 221 -2.97 47.55 -8.11
C PHE A 221 -4.15 47.72 -9.09
N SER A 222 -4.52 46.66 -9.82
CA SER A 222 -5.62 46.70 -10.78
C SER A 222 -6.99 46.61 -10.10
N ARG A 223 -7.94 47.45 -10.53
CA ARG A 223 -9.35 47.41 -10.09
C ARG A 223 -10.22 46.48 -10.93
N GLU A 224 -9.74 46.09 -12.12
CA GLU A 224 -10.49 45.29 -13.11
C GLU A 224 -10.14 43.80 -13.04
N MET A 225 -9.17 43.43 -12.20
CA MET A 225 -8.70 42.05 -12.03
C MET A 225 -9.42 41.35 -10.86
N GLY A 226 -9.83 40.10 -11.04
CA GLY A 226 -10.39 39.25 -9.97
C GLY A 226 -9.31 38.61 -9.07
N GLN A 227 -9.71 37.99 -7.96
CA GLN A 227 -8.78 37.17 -7.15
C GLN A 227 -8.52 35.83 -7.84
N THR A 228 -9.58 35.02 -7.98
CA THR A 228 -9.62 33.80 -8.77
C THR A 228 -10.15 34.10 -10.17
N PRO A 229 -9.94 33.21 -11.15
CA PRO A 229 -10.54 33.33 -12.48
C PRO A 229 -12.05 33.52 -12.36
N PHE A 230 -12.60 34.55 -13.02
CA PHE A 230 -14.03 34.80 -13.00
C PHE A 230 -14.66 34.33 -14.31
N ILE A 231 -15.32 33.17 -14.26
CA ILE A 231 -15.88 32.49 -15.42
C ILE A 231 -17.39 32.38 -15.26
N VAL A 232 -18.14 32.82 -16.27
CA VAL A 232 -19.60 32.70 -16.35
C VAL A 232 -19.95 32.06 -17.68
N ASN A 233 -20.72 30.96 -17.65
CA ASN A 233 -21.09 30.20 -18.86
C ASN A 233 -19.89 29.81 -19.74
N ASN A 234 -18.77 29.39 -19.11
CA ASN A 234 -17.49 29.08 -19.77
C ASN A 234 -16.83 30.26 -20.51
N VAL A 235 -17.27 31.49 -20.26
CA VAL A 235 -16.64 32.70 -20.79
C VAL A 235 -15.95 33.44 -19.63
N ALA A 236 -14.66 33.75 -19.82
CA ALA A 236 -13.92 34.58 -18.88
C ALA A 236 -14.49 36.00 -18.88
N VAL A 237 -14.94 36.47 -17.72
CA VAL A 237 -15.53 37.79 -17.54
C VAL A 237 -14.45 38.86 -17.39
N THR A 238 -13.29 38.48 -16.85
CA THR A 238 -12.10 39.31 -16.74
C THR A 238 -10.98 38.72 -17.58
N GLU A 239 -10.09 39.56 -18.10
CA GLU A 239 -8.94 39.11 -18.91
C GLU A 239 -7.99 38.20 -18.12
N SER A 240 -7.82 38.46 -16.82
CA SER A 240 -6.95 37.66 -15.95
C SER A 240 -7.32 37.83 -14.47
N SER A 241 -6.73 37.00 -13.61
CA SER A 241 -6.86 37.07 -12.16
C SER A 241 -5.50 37.09 -11.44
N VAL A 242 -5.51 37.45 -10.15
CA VAL A 242 -4.31 37.38 -9.29
C VAL A 242 -3.74 35.96 -9.28
N GLN A 243 -4.60 34.94 -9.20
CA GLN A 243 -4.20 33.53 -9.32
C GLN A 243 -3.47 33.26 -10.63
N GLU A 244 -4.06 33.61 -11.77
CA GLU A 244 -3.47 33.37 -13.09
C GLU A 244 -2.16 34.14 -13.30
N THR A 245 -1.93 35.20 -12.53
CA THR A 245 -0.67 35.96 -12.54
C THR A 245 0.41 35.31 -11.68
N ILE A 246 0.09 34.90 -10.45
CA ILE A 246 1.06 34.40 -9.46
C ILE A 246 1.44 32.93 -9.73
N PHE A 247 0.45 32.11 -10.11
CA PHE A 247 0.61 30.66 -10.21
C PHE A 247 1.63 30.21 -11.26
N PRO A 248 1.66 30.79 -12.49
CA PRO A 248 2.63 30.38 -13.49
C PRO A 248 4.08 30.62 -13.04
N ALA A 249 4.37 31.75 -12.40
CA ALA A 249 5.71 32.07 -11.90
C ALA A 249 6.18 31.05 -10.84
N ILE A 250 5.28 30.66 -9.92
CA ILE A 250 5.59 29.66 -8.89
C ILE A 250 5.72 28.26 -9.51
N SER A 251 4.85 27.92 -10.46
CA SER A 251 4.88 26.64 -11.18
C SER A 251 6.20 26.47 -11.93
N GLU A 252 6.67 27.51 -12.61
CA GLU A 252 7.93 27.53 -13.35
C GLU A 252 9.12 27.26 -12.43
N VAL A 253 9.24 28.01 -11.32
CA VAL A 253 10.33 27.84 -10.34
C VAL A 253 10.35 26.43 -9.74
N LEU A 254 9.18 25.84 -9.53
CA LEU A 254 9.05 24.51 -8.92
C LEU A 254 9.05 23.36 -9.93
N GLY A 255 9.19 23.64 -11.23
CA GLY A 255 9.22 22.64 -12.28
C GLY A 255 7.87 21.92 -12.50
N TYR A 256 6.74 22.60 -12.26
CA TYR A 256 5.41 22.13 -12.62
C TYR A 256 5.09 22.54 -14.06
N SER A 257 4.80 21.57 -14.94
CA SER A 257 4.35 21.87 -16.30
C SER A 257 2.86 22.23 -16.29
N ALA A 258 2.51 23.42 -16.78
CA ALA A 258 1.12 23.91 -16.91
C ALA A 258 0.21 23.06 -17.82
N LYS A 259 0.72 21.99 -18.45
CA LYS A 259 -0.08 21.06 -19.24
C LYS A 259 -0.82 20.08 -18.33
N GLY A 260 -1.96 20.49 -17.77
CA GLY A 260 -2.95 19.54 -17.24
C GLY A 260 -3.67 20.01 -16.00
N LEU A 261 -4.60 20.96 -16.14
CA LEU A 261 -5.78 20.95 -15.30
C LEU A 261 -6.62 19.71 -15.72
N PRO A 262 -7.00 18.81 -14.80
CA PRO A 262 -7.74 17.61 -15.18
C PRO A 262 -9.19 17.95 -15.54
N GLU A 263 -9.63 17.56 -16.74
CA GLU A 263 -11.06 17.52 -17.12
C GLU A 263 -11.82 16.35 -16.44
N ASN A 264 -11.15 15.51 -15.65
CA ASN A 264 -11.77 14.40 -14.93
C ASN A 264 -10.98 14.00 -13.67
N PRO A 265 -11.56 14.00 -12.45
CA PRO A 265 -10.81 13.83 -11.20
C PRO A 265 -10.48 12.37 -10.84
N ARG A 266 -10.49 11.44 -11.79
CA ARG A 266 -10.23 10.02 -11.55
C ARG A 266 -9.06 9.52 -12.41
N CYS A 267 -7.90 9.50 -11.76
CA CYS A 267 -6.66 8.82 -12.14
C CYS A 267 -5.61 9.56 -13.00
N VAL A 268 -4.38 9.39 -12.51
CA VAL A 268 -3.06 9.47 -13.16
C VAL A 268 -2.34 10.83 -13.18
N HIS A 269 -1.48 11.00 -12.17
CA HIS A 269 -0.13 11.58 -12.24
C HIS A 269 0.03 12.91 -12.97
N LYS A 270 -0.54 13.98 -12.40
CA LYS A 270 0.09 15.30 -12.48
C LYS A 270 0.05 15.92 -11.09
N LYS A 271 1.24 16.24 -10.60
CA LYS A 271 1.53 17.28 -9.60
C LYS A 271 0.46 18.39 -9.65
N VAL A 272 -0.51 18.36 -8.72
CA VAL A 272 -1.67 19.28 -8.71
C VAL A 272 -1.33 20.46 -7.79
N LEU A 273 -1.03 21.61 -8.39
CA LEU A 273 -1.02 22.87 -7.66
C LEU A 273 -2.47 23.35 -7.44
N GLU A 274 -2.82 23.73 -6.21
CA GLU A 274 -4.11 24.34 -5.86
C GLU A 274 -3.87 25.63 -5.06
N MET A 275 -4.40 26.78 -5.49
CA MET A 275 -4.32 28.02 -4.71
C MET A 275 -5.62 28.29 -3.96
N GLN A 276 -5.51 28.62 -2.68
CA GLN A 276 -6.60 29.10 -1.86
C GLN A 276 -6.28 30.53 -1.39
N PHE A 277 -7.18 31.47 -1.67
CA PHE A 277 -7.08 32.81 -1.09
C PHE A 277 -7.65 32.78 0.33
N ILE A 278 -6.89 33.30 1.28
CA ILE A 278 -7.32 33.48 2.67
C ILE A 278 -7.49 34.98 2.87
N TYR A 279 -8.70 35.40 3.27
CA TYR A 279 -9.21 36.77 3.43
C TYR A 279 -8.21 37.95 3.36
N TYR A 280 -8.55 38.96 2.54
CA TYR A 280 -7.87 40.25 2.31
C TYR A 280 -6.34 40.16 2.16
N GLU A 281 -5.88 40.06 0.90
CA GLU A 281 -4.47 40.16 0.47
C GLU A 281 -3.53 39.01 0.89
N GLY A 282 -4.08 37.88 1.36
CA GLY A 282 -3.34 36.65 1.60
C GLY A 282 -3.63 35.54 0.58
N PHE A 283 -2.64 34.69 0.31
CA PHE A 283 -2.85 33.41 -0.38
C PHE A 283 -2.11 32.27 0.34
N ALA A 284 -2.63 31.06 0.17
CA ALA A 284 -1.97 29.80 0.46
C ALA A 284 -1.99 28.95 -0.81
N ILE A 285 -0.83 28.52 -1.30
CA ILE A 285 -0.73 27.59 -2.42
C ILE A 285 -0.39 26.23 -1.88
N ARG A 286 -1.24 25.26 -2.15
CA ARG A 286 -1.02 23.83 -1.96
C ARG A 286 -0.27 23.29 -3.19
N LEU A 287 0.94 22.81 -2.98
CA LEU A 287 1.82 22.19 -3.98
C LEU A 287 1.66 20.67 -3.97
#